data_AF-A0A7N2RF97-F1
#
_entry.id   AF-A0A7N2RF97-F1
#
_cell.length_a   1.000
_cell.length_b   1.000
_cell.length_c   1.000
_cell.angle_alpha   90.00
_cell.angle_beta   90.00
_cell.angle_gamma   90.00
#
_symmetry.space_group_name_H-M   'P 1'
#
loop_
_entity.id
_entity.type
_entity.pdbx_description
1 polymer ?
#
loop_
_entity_poly.entity_id
_entity_poly.type
_entity_poly.pdbx_seq_one_letter_code
_entity_poly.pdbx_strand_id
1 'polypeptide(L)'
;MRNLSMLTPIVSMFCLLFLLYQITLVASSTPPRYVPVDDITLDCGSATSGKSKGMDGRDWTGDFQSKFFPKEELNRKSNTSRSPKEGIIPFTTARIKCWWELVIRR
;
A
#
# COMPACT_ATOMS: atom_id res chain seq x y z
N MET A 1 -31.67 52.13 22.00
CA MET A 1 -31.27 50.71 22.10
C MET A 1 -31.80 49.91 20.90
N ARG A 2 -31.27 50.12 19.68
CA ARG A 2 -31.71 49.40 18.46
C ARG A 2 -30.57 48.75 17.67
N ASN A 3 -29.31 49.05 18.03
CA ASN A 3 -28.13 48.62 17.28
C ASN A 3 -27.62 47.22 17.66
N LEU A 4 -27.90 46.73 18.89
CA LEU A 4 -27.51 45.37 19.27
C LEU A 4 -28.30 44.29 18.52
N SER A 5 -29.60 44.52 18.25
CA SER A 5 -30.49 43.55 17.60
C SER A 5 -30.15 43.32 16.11
N MET A 6 -29.64 44.36 15.44
CA MET A 6 -29.21 44.30 14.04
C MET A 6 -27.79 43.78 13.85
N LEU A 7 -26.97 43.78 14.91
CA LEU A 7 -25.59 43.27 14.88
C LEU A 7 -25.56 41.73 14.98
N THR A 8 -26.51 41.13 15.69
CA THR A 8 -26.66 39.67 15.85
C THR A 8 -26.78 38.90 14.53
N PRO A 9 -27.67 39.28 13.57
CA PRO A 9 -27.76 38.57 12.29
C PRO A 9 -26.50 38.77 11.45
N ILE A 10 -25.88 39.94 11.49
CA ILE A 10 -24.64 40.23 10.76
C ILE A 10 -23.50 39.34 11.28
N VAL A 11 -23.32 39.28 12.60
CA VAL A 11 -22.30 38.42 13.25
C VAL A 11 -22.57 36.94 12.95
N SER A 12 -23.84 36.51 13.01
CA SER A 12 -24.23 35.14 12.66
C SER A 12 -23.86 34.78 11.21
N MET A 13 -24.13 35.67 10.26
CA MET A 13 -23.75 35.48 8.86
C MET A 13 -22.24 35.39 8.67
N PHE A 14 -21.46 36.24 9.34
CA PHE A 14 -20.00 36.16 9.30
C PHE A 14 -19.48 34.84 9.88
N CYS A 15 -20.05 34.36 10.98
CA CYS A 15 -19.70 33.06 11.57
C CYS A 15 -20.00 31.91 10.59
N LEU A 16 -21.16 31.92 9.93
CA LEU A 16 -21.51 30.89 8.95
C LEU A 16 -20.56 30.89 7.74
N LEU A 17 -20.23 32.07 7.21
CA LEU A 17 -19.28 32.21 6.11
C LEU A 17 -17.88 31.72 6.51
N PHE A 18 -17.43 32.04 7.72
CA PHE A 18 -16.15 31.57 8.23
C PHE A 18 -16.12 30.04 8.38
N LEU A 19 -17.19 29.43 8.92
CA LEU A 19 -17.31 27.98 9.02
C LEU A 19 -17.28 27.31 7.65
N LEU A 20 -18.03 27.84 6.67
CA LEU A 20 -18.05 27.33 5.30
C LEU A 20 -16.68 27.44 4.61
N TYR A 21 -15.97 28.56 4.85
CA TYR A 21 -14.62 28.75 4.34
C TYR A 21 -13.65 27.71 4.90
N GLN A 22 -13.69 27.45 6.21
CA GLN A 22 -12.83 26.45 6.84
C GLN A 22 -13.11 25.03 6.35
N ILE A 23 -14.39 24.66 6.17
CA ILE A 23 -14.76 23.36 5.60
C ILE A 23 -14.19 23.20 4.18
N THR A 24 -14.27 24.26 3.38
CA THR A 24 -13.77 24.27 1.99
C THR A 24 -12.24 24.19 1.94
N LEU A 25 -11.55 24.88 2.86
CA LEU A 25 -10.10 24.83 2.99
C LEU A 25 -9.62 23.41 3.35
N VAL A 26 -10.28 22.76 4.30
CA VAL A 26 -9.96 21.37 4.70
C VAL A 26 -10.26 20.38 3.57
N ALA A 27 -11.39 20.55 2.87
CA ALA A 27 -11.76 19.68 1.75
C ALA A 27 -10.81 19.83 0.53
N SER A 28 -10.26 21.02 0.32
CA SER A 28 -9.30 21.29 -0.77
C SER A 28 -7.86 20.91 -0.41
N SER A 29 -7.54 20.80 0.88
CA SER A 29 -6.24 20.29 1.34
C SER A 29 -6.14 18.77 1.21
N THR A 30 -6.14 18.26 -0.02
CA THR A 30 -5.70 16.88 -0.24
C THR A 30 -4.18 16.87 -0.13
N PRO A 31 -3.57 16.15 0.83
CA PRO A 31 -2.12 16.01 0.85
C PRO A 31 -1.67 15.42 -0.49
N PRO A 32 -0.50 15.84 -1.02
CA PRO A 32 0.00 15.30 -2.26
C PRO A 32 0.08 13.78 -2.14
N ARG A 33 -0.44 13.08 -3.16
CA ARG A 33 -0.32 11.62 -3.18
C ARG A 33 1.16 11.26 -3.09
N TYR A 34 1.51 10.39 -2.16
CA TYR A 34 2.86 9.85 -2.08
C TYR A 34 3.16 9.09 -3.37
N VAL A 35 4.19 9.56 -4.09
CA VAL A 35 4.75 8.87 -5.25
C VAL A 35 6.09 8.30 -4.82
N PRO A 36 6.22 6.97 -4.69
CA PRO A 36 7.51 6.37 -4.37
C PRO A 36 8.51 6.65 -5.49
N VAL A 37 9.78 6.87 -5.12
CA VAL A 37 10.88 7.02 -6.10
C VAL A 37 11.02 5.75 -6.93
N ASP A 38 10.85 4.59 -6.29
CA ASP A 38 10.88 3.27 -6.90
C ASP A 38 9.57 2.52 -6.61
N ASP A 39 8.84 2.13 -7.66
CA ASP A 39 7.66 1.26 -7.56
C ASP A 39 8.07 -0.21 -7.70
N ILE A 40 8.59 -0.76 -6.60
CA ILE A 40 9.06 -2.16 -6.54
C ILE A 40 7.95 -3.03 -5.95
N THR A 41 7.35 -3.83 -6.82
CA THR A 41 6.31 -4.81 -6.49
C THR A 41 6.79 -6.22 -6.84
N LEU A 42 6.73 -7.13 -5.87
CA LEU A 42 7.27 -8.48 -6.01
C LEU A 42 6.21 -9.56 -5.73
N ASP A 43 6.01 -10.46 -6.68
CA ASP A 43 5.19 -11.66 -6.54
C ASP A 43 6.09 -12.84 -6.13
N CYS A 44 6.11 -13.11 -4.82
CA CYS A 44 7.03 -14.03 -4.18
C CYS A 44 6.60 -15.50 -4.38
N GLY A 45 7.39 -16.27 -5.12
CA GLY A 45 7.05 -17.66 -5.44
C GLY A 45 6.44 -17.83 -6.83
N SER A 46 6.31 -16.74 -7.58
CA SER A 46 6.04 -16.80 -9.01
C SER A 46 7.15 -17.59 -9.72
N ALA A 47 6.76 -18.45 -10.66
CA ALA A 47 7.68 -19.25 -11.46
C ALA A 47 8.31 -18.46 -12.61
N THR A 48 7.88 -17.21 -12.83
CA THR A 48 8.34 -16.37 -13.93
C THR A 48 8.84 -15.04 -13.38
N SER A 49 9.75 -14.38 -14.10
CA SER A 49 10.14 -12.99 -13.82
C SER A 49 9.23 -11.97 -14.52
N GLY A 50 8.08 -12.44 -15.06
CA GLY A 50 7.14 -11.61 -15.81
C GLY A 50 6.40 -10.62 -14.91
N LYS A 51 5.78 -9.62 -15.54
CA LYS A 51 4.85 -8.71 -14.88
C LYS A 51 3.45 -9.30 -14.95
N SER A 52 2.68 -9.17 -13.88
CA SER A 52 1.27 -9.53 -13.85
C SER A 52 0.46 -8.46 -13.11
N LYS A 53 -0.79 -8.23 -13.53
CA LYS A 53 -1.63 -7.18 -12.94
C LYS A 53 -2.30 -7.68 -11.66
N GLY A 54 -2.14 -6.92 -10.58
CA GLY A 54 -2.92 -7.06 -9.36
C GLY A 54 -4.31 -6.43 -9.50
N MET A 55 -5.21 -6.69 -8.54
CA MET A 55 -6.54 -6.08 -8.51
C MET A 55 -6.53 -4.56 -8.33
N ASP A 56 -5.45 -4.04 -7.76
CA ASP A 56 -5.20 -2.61 -7.59
C ASP A 56 -4.67 -1.93 -8.87
N GLY A 57 -4.57 -2.68 -9.99
CA GLY A 57 -4.07 -2.20 -11.27
C GLY A 57 -2.53 -2.09 -11.33
N ARG A 58 -1.84 -2.37 -10.22
CA ARG A 58 -0.37 -2.35 -10.17
C ARG A 58 0.20 -3.56 -10.90
N ASP A 59 1.32 -3.35 -11.56
CA ASP A 59 2.13 -4.47 -12.06
C ASP A 59 2.87 -5.10 -10.89
N TRP A 60 2.93 -6.42 -10.83
CA TRP A 60 3.71 -7.20 -9.88
C TRP A 60 4.74 -8.01 -10.66
N THR A 61 6.02 -7.94 -10.28
CA THR A 61 7.08 -8.69 -10.95
C THR A 61 7.41 -9.94 -10.16
N GLY A 62 7.46 -11.11 -10.79
CA GLY A 62 7.80 -12.33 -10.07
C GLY A 62 9.22 -12.34 -9.50
N ASP A 63 9.38 -12.95 -8.32
CA ASP A 63 10.67 -12.99 -7.61
C ASP A 63 11.70 -13.93 -8.25
N PHE A 64 11.31 -14.76 -9.21
CA PHE A 64 12.17 -15.72 -9.90
C PHE A 64 13.38 -15.06 -10.55
N GLN A 65 14.58 -15.42 -10.08
CA GLN A 65 15.86 -14.87 -10.53
C GLN A 65 15.99 -13.33 -10.44
N SER A 66 15.08 -12.66 -9.74
CA SER A 66 15.12 -11.21 -9.56
C SER A 66 16.36 -10.78 -8.78
N LYS A 67 16.78 -9.52 -8.93
CA LYS A 67 17.86 -8.93 -8.11
C LYS A 67 17.55 -8.88 -6.61
N PHE A 68 16.27 -8.97 -6.27
CA PHE A 68 15.77 -8.97 -4.89
C PHE A 68 15.71 -10.37 -4.29
N PHE A 69 15.86 -11.41 -5.11
CA PHE A 69 15.98 -12.76 -4.63
C PHE A 69 17.36 -12.98 -4.00
N PRO A 70 17.45 -13.50 -2.76
CA PRO A 70 18.73 -13.78 -2.13
C PRO A 70 19.44 -14.91 -2.89
N LYS A 71 20.50 -14.56 -3.63
CA LYS A 71 21.33 -15.47 -4.43
C LYS A 71 22.42 -16.17 -3.63
N GLU A 72 22.81 -15.61 -2.49
CA GLU A 72 23.89 -16.12 -1.64
C GLU A 72 23.32 -16.93 -0.47
N GLU A 73 23.33 -18.25 -0.62
CA GLU A 73 23.94 -19.20 0.31
C GLU A 73 23.56 -20.63 -0.08
N LEU A 74 24.58 -21.50 -0.14
CA LEU A 74 24.60 -22.91 -0.57
C LEU A 74 23.57 -23.84 0.10
N ASN A 75 22.75 -23.36 1.05
CA ASN A 75 21.84 -24.20 1.85
C ASN A 75 20.41 -23.65 2.02
N ARG A 76 19.99 -22.60 1.31
CA ARG A 76 18.64 -22.03 1.47
C ARG A 76 17.64 -22.63 0.49
N LYS A 77 17.19 -23.87 0.76
CA LYS A 77 15.98 -24.42 0.12
C LYS A 77 14.81 -23.51 0.46
N SER A 78 14.38 -22.71 -0.51
CA SER A 78 13.08 -22.04 -0.44
C SER A 78 12.03 -22.94 -1.06
N ASN A 79 10.90 -23.10 -0.38
CA ASN A 79 9.75 -23.75 -0.97
C ASN A 79 8.75 -22.71 -1.45
N THR A 80 8.11 -22.97 -2.58
CA THR A 80 7.00 -22.14 -3.07
C THR A 80 5.70 -22.79 -2.63
N SER A 81 4.88 -22.03 -1.91
CA SER A 81 3.52 -22.43 -1.53
C SER A 81 2.52 -21.71 -2.42
N ARG A 82 1.44 -22.39 -2.77
CA ARG A 82 0.28 -21.80 -3.45
C ARG A 82 -0.88 -21.73 -2.46
N SER A 83 -1.61 -20.61 -2.52
CA SER A 83 -2.84 -20.46 -1.76
C SER A 83 -3.87 -21.53 -2.18
N PRO A 84 -4.61 -22.14 -1.24
CA PRO A 84 -5.69 -23.07 -1.54
C PRO A 84 -6.90 -22.42 -2.22
N LYS A 85 -7.03 -21.09 -2.11
CA LYS A 85 -8.08 -20.31 -2.77
C LYS A 85 -7.53 -19.76 -4.07
N GLU A 86 -8.39 -19.65 -5.10
CA GLU A 86 -8.11 -18.75 -6.22
C GLU A 86 -7.80 -17.37 -5.64
N GLY A 87 -6.53 -17.01 -5.75
CA GLY A 87 -5.97 -15.83 -5.12
C GLY A 87 -5.82 -14.71 -6.13
N ILE A 88 -5.58 -13.52 -5.60
CA ILE A 88 -5.25 -12.33 -6.35
C ILE A 88 -3.74 -12.16 -6.25
N ILE A 89 -3.04 -11.89 -7.34
CA ILE A 89 -1.60 -11.58 -7.30
C ILE A 89 -1.38 -10.39 -6.36
N PRO A 90 -0.43 -10.45 -5.40
CA PRO A 90 0.62 -11.46 -5.19
C PRO A 90 0.26 -12.57 -4.18
N PHE A 91 -0.96 -12.61 -3.68
CA PHE A 91 -1.38 -13.51 -2.59
C PHE A 91 -1.67 -14.95 -3.04
N THR A 92 -1.58 -15.24 -4.35
CA THR A 92 -1.68 -16.59 -4.92
C THR A 92 -0.46 -17.45 -4.59
N THR A 93 0.71 -16.82 -4.50
CA THR A 93 1.98 -17.50 -4.31
C THR A 93 2.73 -16.90 -3.12
N ALA A 94 3.44 -17.75 -2.40
CA ALA A 94 4.33 -17.32 -1.34
C ALA A 94 5.60 -18.13 -1.39
N ARG A 95 6.75 -17.48 -1.22
CA ARG A 95 8.02 -18.18 -1.05
C ARG A 95 8.39 -18.24 0.43
N ILE A 96 8.47 -19.45 0.95
CA ILE A 96 8.83 -19.73 2.34
C ILE A 96 10.31 -20.13 2.37
N LYS A 97 11.09 -19.45 3.22
CA LYS A 97 12.50 -19.80 3.48
C LYS A 97 12.55 -20.57 4.80
N CYS A 98 12.97 -21.83 4.76
CA CYS A 98 13.26 -22.59 5.98
C CYS A 98 14.67 -22.23 6.46
N TRP A 99 14.78 -21.65 7.66
CA TRP A 99 16.06 -21.37 8.32
C TRP A 99 16.52 -22.47 9.30
N TRP A 100 15.95 -23.68 9.23
CA TRP A 100 16.07 -24.66 10.32
C TRP A 100 16.29 -26.12 9.93
N GLU A 101 16.66 -26.45 8.69
CA GLU A 101 16.88 -27.86 8.30
C GLU A 101 18.26 -28.45 8.72
N LEU A 102 19.12 -27.69 9.42
CA LEU A 102 20.46 -28.15 9.85
C LEU A 102 20.60 -28.39 11.37
N VAL A 103 19.58 -28.15 12.18
CA VAL A 103 19.66 -28.33 13.65
C VAL A 103 18.99 -29.63 14.14
N ILE A 104 18.24 -30.35 13.29
CA ILE A 104 17.56 -31.62 13.64
C ILE A 104 18.23 -32.84 12.97
N ARG A 105 19.54 -32.74 12.70
CA ARG A 105 20.39 -33.88 12.33
C ARG A 105 21.74 -33.85 13.05
N ARG A 106 21.72 -33.54 14.35
CA ARG A 106 22.83 -33.85 15.27
C ARG A 106 22.30 -34.68 16.42
#